data_AF-A0A158SQK1-F1
#
_entry.id   AF-A0A158SQK1-F1
#
_cell.length_a   1.000
_cell.length_b   1.000
_cell.length_c   1.000
_cell.angle_alpha   90.00
_cell.angle_beta   90.00
_cell.angle_gamma   90.00
#
_symmetry.space_group_name_H-M   'P 1'
#
loop_
_entity.id
_entity.type
_entity.pdbx_description
1 polymer ?
#
loop_
_entity_poly.entity_id
_entity_poly.type
_entity_poly.pdbx_seq_one_letter_code
_entity_poly.pdbx_strand_id
1 'polypeptide(L)'
;MADNPLTNRDEFLRWREQPTTQAYLQFLRDFRDSLAKQWAAGESLSPEDQRQARTLGELADLSCNDVRNFYDLSEENDEHERD
;
A
#
# COMPACT_ATOMS: atom_id res chain seq x y z
N MET A 1 15.41 14.09 9.86
CA MET A 1 14.28 13.16 10.01
C MET A 1 14.83 11.75 10.13
N ALA A 2 14.13 10.80 10.76
CA ALA A 2 14.59 9.41 10.77
C ALA A 2 14.38 8.84 9.36
N ASP A 3 15.47 8.39 8.72
CA ASP A 3 15.42 7.71 7.44
C ASP A 3 14.50 6.48 7.56
N ASN A 4 13.45 6.39 6.73
CA ASN A 4 12.53 5.27 6.81
C ASN A 4 13.26 4.02 6.32
N PRO A 5 13.46 2.98 7.14
CA PRO A 5 14.25 1.80 6.76
C PRO A 5 13.66 1.07 5.54
N LEU A 6 12.38 1.25 5.23
CA LEU A 6 11.71 0.61 4.10
C LEU A 6 12.06 1.25 2.73
N THR A 7 12.79 2.37 2.70
CA THR A 7 13.40 2.91 1.46
C THR A 7 14.57 2.04 0.97
N ASN A 8 15.18 1.27 1.88
CA ASN A 8 16.17 0.25 1.59
C ASN A 8 15.49 -1.05 1.14
N ARG A 9 15.96 -1.61 0.01
CA ARG A 9 15.36 -2.80 -0.61
C ARG A 9 15.42 -4.04 0.27
N ASP A 10 16.54 -4.28 0.94
CA ASP A 10 16.73 -5.50 1.72
C ASP A 10 15.92 -5.45 3.01
N GLU A 11 15.85 -4.30 3.67
CA GLU A 11 14.98 -4.08 4.83
C GLU A 11 13.50 -4.17 4.46
N PHE A 12 13.10 -3.63 3.31
CA PHE A 12 11.74 -3.78 2.79
C PHE A 12 11.38 -5.25 2.56
N LEU A 13 12.29 -6.03 1.94
CA LEU A 13 12.07 -7.46 1.71
C LEU A 13 11.97 -8.23 3.02
N ARG A 14 12.87 -7.97 3.97
CA ARG A 14 12.81 -8.58 5.32
C ARG A 14 11.49 -8.27 6.01
N TRP A 15 11.03 -7.01 5.95
CA TRP A 15 9.74 -6.61 6.50
C TRP A 15 8.58 -7.36 5.84
N ARG A 16 8.58 -7.49 4.50
CA ARG A 16 7.57 -8.25 3.75
C ARG A 16 7.57 -9.75 4.06
N GLU A 17 8.71 -10.31 4.43
CA GLU A 17 8.87 -11.72 4.76
C GLU A 17 8.42 -12.06 6.19
N GLN A 18 8.19 -11.06 7.05
CA GLN A 18 7.71 -11.32 8.40
C GLN A 18 6.31 -11.95 8.38
N PRO A 19 6.04 -13.02 9.15
CA PRO A 19 4.76 -13.71 9.14
C PRO A 19 3.55 -12.81 9.43
N THR A 20 3.72 -11.84 10.33
CA THR A 20 2.69 -10.86 10.67
C THR A 20 2.39 -9.91 9.51
N THR A 21 3.43 -9.43 8.81
CA THR A 21 3.28 -8.62 7.59
C THR A 21 2.59 -9.41 6.50
N GLN A 22 3.00 -10.66 6.26
CA GLN A 22 2.36 -11.52 5.27
C GLN A 22 0.88 -11.75 5.56
N ALA A 23 0.53 -12.01 6.82
CA ALA A 23 -0.86 -12.18 7.24
C ALA A 23 -1.69 -10.90 6.98
N TYR A 24 -1.13 -9.74 7.28
CA TYR A 24 -1.79 -8.46 7.01
C TYR A 24 -1.95 -8.20 5.50
N LEU A 25 -0.90 -8.41 4.70
CA LEU A 25 -0.95 -8.27 3.25
C LEU A 25 -1.96 -9.25 2.62
N GLN A 26 -2.06 -10.47 3.16
CA GLN A 26 -3.05 -11.45 2.72
C GLN A 26 -4.46 -10.99 3.03
N PHE A 27 -4.71 -10.48 4.24
CA PHE A 27 -6.02 -9.91 4.61
C PHE A 27 -6.47 -8.80 3.65
N LEU A 28 -5.56 -7.89 3.27
CA LEU A 28 -5.87 -6.82 2.31
C LEU A 28 -6.28 -7.38 0.93
N ARG A 29 -5.56 -8.41 0.45
CA ARG A 29 -5.89 -9.09 -0.83
C ARG A 29 -7.21 -9.83 -0.76
N ASP A 30 -7.45 -10.58 0.31
CA ASP A 30 -8.69 -11.32 0.52
C ASP A 30 -9.90 -10.39 0.55
N PHE A 31 -9.76 -9.22 1.17
CA PHE A 31 -10.81 -8.21 1.20
C PHE A 31 -11.13 -7.69 -0.21
N ARG A 32 -10.11 -7.28 -0.97
CA ARG A 32 -10.26 -6.87 -2.37
C ARG A 32 -10.95 -7.95 -3.19
N ASP A 33 -10.49 -9.19 -3.06
CA ASP A 33 -10.99 -10.32 -3.85
C ASP A 33 -12.43 -10.69 -3.45
N SER A 34 -12.81 -10.51 -2.18
CA SER A 34 -14.18 -10.67 -1.70
C SER A 34 -15.13 -9.65 -2.35
N LEU A 35 -14.73 -8.38 -2.40
CA LEU A 35 -15.53 -7.34 -3.08
C LEU A 35 -15.62 -7.62 -4.59
N ALA A 36 -14.52 -8.01 -5.23
CA ALA A 36 -14.54 -8.38 -6.65
C ALA A 36 -15.50 -9.55 -6.94
N LYS A 37 -15.56 -10.55 -6.05
CA LYS A 37 -16.50 -11.68 -6.16
C LYS A 37 -17.96 -11.24 -6.00
N GLN A 38 -18.27 -10.37 -5.03
CA GLN A 38 -19.62 -9.82 -4.86
C GLN A 38 -20.06 -9.07 -6.11
N TRP A 39 -19.18 -8.24 -6.68
CA TRP A 39 -19.48 -7.54 -7.92
C TRP A 39 -19.74 -8.51 -9.09
N ALA A 40 -18.91 -9.54 -9.24
CA ALA A 40 -19.08 -10.56 -10.26
C ALA A 40 -20.36 -11.40 -10.09
N ALA A 41 -20.84 -11.55 -8.85
CA ALA A 41 -22.12 -12.19 -8.54
C ALA A 41 -23.35 -11.31 -8.84
N GLY A 42 -23.14 -10.08 -9.33
CA GLY A 42 -24.21 -9.13 -9.64
C GLY A 42 -24.69 -8.33 -8.44
N GLU A 43 -23.96 -8.37 -7.32
CA GLU A 43 -24.24 -7.50 -6.18
C GLU A 43 -23.88 -6.05 -6.55
N SER A 44 -24.76 -5.12 -6.15
CA SER A 44 -24.53 -3.70 -6.37
C SER A 44 -23.56 -3.17 -5.32
N LEU A 45 -22.26 -3.18 -5.64
CA LEU A 45 -21.26 -2.48 -4.83
C LEU A 45 -21.45 -0.97 -4.91
N SER A 46 -21.43 -0.29 -3.77
CA SER A 46 -21.43 1.16 -3.76
C SER A 46 -20.15 1.72 -4.40
N PRO A 47 -20.15 2.97 -4.89
CA PRO A 47 -18.92 3.62 -5.35
C PRO A 47 -17.83 3.70 -4.26
N GLU A 48 -18.23 3.70 -2.99
CA GLU A 48 -17.31 3.69 -1.85
C GLU A 48 -16.61 2.34 -1.71
N ASP A 49 -17.36 1.24 -1.78
CA ASP A 49 -16.80 -0.12 -1.71
C ASP A 49 -15.84 -0.39 -2.86
N GLN A 50 -16.16 0.10 -4.06
CA GLN A 50 -15.28 -0.03 -5.23
C GLN A 50 -13.96 0.73 -5.04
N ARG A 51 -14.02 1.95 -4.49
CA ARG A 51 -12.80 2.71 -4.15
C ARG A 51 -12.00 2.00 -3.07
N GLN A 52 -12.66 1.49 -2.04
CA GLN A 52 -12.01 0.76 -0.96
C GLN A 52 -11.31 -0.50 -1.49
N ALA A 53 -11.98 -1.31 -2.33
CA ALA A 53 -11.36 -2.50 -2.95
C ALA A 53 -10.06 -2.14 -3.68
N ARG A 54 -10.10 -1.05 -4.45
CA ARG A 54 -8.94 -0.56 -5.18
C ARG A 54 -7.81 -0.13 -4.23
N THR A 55 -8.10 0.72 -3.24
CA THR A 55 -7.12 1.18 -2.26
C THR A 55 -6.47 0.02 -1.51
N LEU A 56 -7.26 -0.97 -1.08
CA LEU A 56 -6.74 -2.15 -0.37
C LEU A 56 -5.81 -2.98 -1.26
N GLY A 57 -6.13 -3.13 -2.54
CA GLY A 57 -5.25 -3.77 -3.51
C GLY A 57 -3.93 -3.02 -3.70
N GLU A 58 -4.00 -1.70 -3.89
CA GLU A 58 -2.82 -0.84 -4.04
C GLU A 58 -1.91 -0.94 -2.80
N LEU A 59 -2.49 -0.92 -1.59
CA LEU A 59 -1.74 -1.07 -0.34
C LEU A 59 -1.05 -2.44 -0.22
N ALA A 60 -1.74 -3.52 -0.61
CA ALA A 60 -1.18 -4.86 -0.54
C ALA A 60 0.00 -5.06 -1.51
N ASP A 61 0.03 -4.28 -2.59
CA ASP A 61 0.98 -4.44 -3.70
C ASP A 61 2.05 -3.33 -3.74
N LEU A 62 2.07 -2.43 -2.74
CA LEU A 62 3.14 -1.44 -2.55
C LEU A 62 4.53 -2.08 -2.64
N SER A 63 5.40 -1.45 -3.42
CA SER A 63 6.80 -1.83 -3.61
C SER A 63 7.74 -0.93 -2.81
N CYS A 64 8.99 -1.38 -2.66
CA CYS A 64 10.05 -0.54 -2.09
C CYS A 64 10.25 0.77 -2.86
N ASN A 65 10.02 0.77 -4.19
CA ASN A 65 10.14 1.97 -5.00
C ASN A 65 9.02 2.98 -4.70
N ASP A 66 7.81 2.50 -4.44
CA ASP A 66 6.68 3.37 -4.07
C ASP A 66 6.93 4.05 -2.72
N VAL A 67 7.48 3.29 -1.76
CA VAL A 67 7.92 3.83 -0.46
C VAL A 67 8.99 4.88 -0.66
N ARG A 68 10.04 4.58 -1.43
CA ARG A 68 11.13 5.52 -1.70
C ARG A 68 10.63 6.81 -2.33
N ASN A 69 9.86 6.70 -3.42
CA ASN A 69 9.29 7.87 -4.10
C ASN A 69 8.49 8.76 -3.15
N PHE A 70 7.72 8.18 -2.23
CA PHE A 70 6.94 8.97 -1.27
C PHE A 70 7.82 9.78 -0.32
N TYR A 71 8.89 9.18 0.20
CA TYR A 71 9.81 9.87 1.11
C TYR A 71 10.77 10.82 0.37
N ASP A 72 11.20 10.50 -0.84
CA ASP A 72 12.02 11.39 -1.66
C ASP A 72 11.24 12.67 -2.06
N LEU A 73 9.96 12.52 -2.43
CA LEU A 73 9.07 13.67 -2.73
C LEU A 73 8.79 14.56 -1.49
N SER A 74 8.98 14.01 -0.28
CA SER A 74 8.82 14.79 0.95
C SER A 74 10.03 15.67 1.24
N GLU A 75 11.24 15.27 0.82
CA GLU A 75 12.45 16.08 1.01
C GLU A 75 12.49 17.29 0.06
N GLU A 76 12.03 17.15 -1.19
CA GLU A 76 12.00 18.26 -2.16
C GLU A 76 11.01 19.39 -1.76
N ASN A 77 9.91 19.05 -1.07
CA ASN A 77 8.93 20.05 -0.61
C ASN A 77 9.41 20.83 0.63
N ASP A 78 10.19 20.18 1.50
CA ASP A 78 10.75 20.82 2.70
C ASP A 78 11.86 21.86 2.37
N GLU A 79 12.51 21.75 1.21
CA GLU A 79 13.50 22.71 0.74
C GLU A 79 12.86 23.98 0.13
N HIS A 80 11.70 23.87 -0.52
CA HIS A 80 11.02 25.02 -1.14
C HIS A 80 10.29 25.94 -0.15
N GLU A 81 10.01 25.49 1.08
CA GLU A 81 9.41 26.34 2.12
C GLU A 81 10.45 27.12 2.96
N ARG A 82 11.75 27.02 2.62
CA ARG A 82 12.86 27.67 3.36
C ARG A 82 13.52 28.86 2.65
N ASP A 83 13.07 29.20 1.43
CA ASP A 83 13.49 30.38 0.66
C ASP A 83 12.37 31.45 0.63
#